data_AF-A0A510XZ42-F1
#
_entry.id   AF-A0A510XZ42-F1
#
_cell.length_a   1.000
_cell.length_b   1.000
_cell.length_c   1.000
_cell.angle_alpha   90.00
_cell.angle_beta   90.00
_cell.angle_gamma   90.00
#
_symmetry.space_group_name_H-M   'P 1'
#
loop_
_entity.id
_entity.type
_entity.pdbx_description
1 polymer ?
#
loop_
_entity_poly.entity_id
_entity_poly.type
_entity_poly.pdbx_seq_one_letter_code
_entity_poly.pdbx_strand_id
1 'polypeptide(L)'
;MKIIISHNNHAQLKELASKIDTRIPENKVTAIISRKERTIVFIEGKKPLFNQHNFKLSEQSTSLKDKKYAIDASFVKQLPDYFTSKVDIELNIRTDPKKNLYMELQHINTKHNAVALRRCTCSAAEPEHLEYLEDNKKIKPSKIPKALLIKVVEEATKSLPFELLEFRNDHIRIQRNGEVKDKPLSNALKLATPLTITEAITKQLADLCETTNSSDIEIDQAGDVLTFKTEECTVTHSLADIEEFRAKTPTKTKTLLQFVLNFYTFKEELRHCIKAYKIIKKENRALLYLNKEQAAVAFFTAPYEFVLPIEVSEVSAVNTEIASVYHFSPKDLINIKIKDLVGAKTAQFDILQEASGELKLGVYYAKDDILPSHTISIERDDSQYKKVTTLLASLDKNRETSGSEEPVKKDDFFKSDFDDEY
;
A
#
# COMPACT_ATOMS: atom_id res chain seq x y z
N MET A 1 -3.57 27.53 -32.26
CA MET A 1 -2.27 26.89 -31.96
C MET A 1 -2.51 25.41 -31.89
N LYS A 2 -1.68 24.60 -32.54
CA LYS A 2 -1.80 23.13 -32.52
C LYS A 2 -0.65 22.56 -31.70
N ILE A 3 -1.01 21.79 -30.68
CA ILE A 3 -0.10 21.18 -29.71
C ILE A 3 -0.25 19.67 -29.87
N ILE A 4 0.86 18.99 -30.11
CA ILE A 4 0.89 17.53 -30.21
C ILE A 4 1.74 16.97 -29.08
N ILE A 5 1.14 16.16 -28.22
CA ILE A 5 1.83 15.36 -27.19
C ILE A 5 1.93 13.93 -27.74
N SER A 6 3.16 13.39 -27.79
CA SER A 6 3.37 12.05 -28.33
C SER A 6 2.70 10.97 -27.47
N HIS A 7 2.15 9.94 -28.11
CA HIS A 7 1.59 8.75 -27.44
C HIS A 7 2.56 8.06 -26.49
N ASN A 8 3.87 8.22 -26.69
CA ASN A 8 4.90 7.71 -25.77
C ASN A 8 4.76 8.29 -24.34
N ASN A 9 4.08 9.43 -24.17
CA ASN A 9 3.83 10.04 -22.86
C ASN A 9 2.51 9.57 -22.22
N HIS A 10 1.86 8.51 -22.73
CA HIS A 10 0.57 8.03 -22.20
C HIS A 10 0.64 7.67 -20.71
N ALA A 11 1.74 7.03 -20.28
CA ALA A 11 1.96 6.70 -18.87
C ALA A 11 2.02 7.96 -17.99
N GLN A 12 2.77 8.99 -18.42
CA GLN A 12 2.88 10.27 -17.71
C GLN A 12 1.54 11.02 -17.66
N LEU A 13 0.69 10.90 -18.69
CA LEU A 13 -0.65 11.47 -18.69
C LEU A 13 -1.61 10.74 -17.76
N LYS A 14 -1.52 9.40 -17.69
CA LYS A 14 -2.25 8.63 -16.68
C LYS A 14 -1.85 9.05 -15.28
N GLU A 15 -0.57 9.30 -15.05
CA GLU A 15 -0.10 9.75 -13.75
C GLU A 15 -0.62 11.15 -13.41
N LEU A 16 -0.54 12.12 -14.34
CA LEU A 16 -1.19 13.43 -14.18
C LEU A 16 -2.68 13.29 -13.83
N ALA A 17 -3.41 12.44 -14.55
CA ALA A 17 -4.83 12.21 -14.29
C ALA A 17 -5.11 11.55 -12.93
N SER A 18 -4.20 10.69 -12.45
CA SER A 18 -4.33 10.01 -11.16
C SER A 18 -4.27 11.00 -9.99
N LYS A 19 -3.51 12.10 -10.13
CA LYS A 19 -3.38 13.17 -9.12
C LYS A 19 -4.51 14.18 -9.10
N ILE A 20 -5.35 14.24 -10.14
CA ILE A 20 -6.44 15.20 -10.21
C ILE A 20 -7.61 14.74 -9.33
N ASP A 21 -7.90 15.48 -8.27
CA ASP A 21 -9.10 15.29 -7.46
C ASP A 21 -10.30 16.05 -8.04
N THR A 22 -11.22 15.31 -8.65
CA THR A 22 -12.46 15.85 -9.23
C THR A 22 -13.59 16.03 -8.21
N ARG A 23 -13.37 15.68 -6.94
CA ARG A 23 -14.33 15.96 -5.86
C ARG A 23 -14.26 17.42 -5.41
N ILE A 24 -13.16 18.10 -5.72
CA ILE A 24 -12.98 19.53 -5.42
C ILE A 24 -13.78 20.35 -6.46
N PRO A 25 -14.77 21.15 -6.03
CA PRO A 25 -15.51 22.02 -6.94
C PRO A 25 -14.60 23.03 -7.62
N GLU A 26 -14.84 23.28 -8.91
CA GLU A 26 -14.09 24.25 -9.72
C GLU A 26 -12.56 24.02 -9.72
N ASN A 27 -12.13 22.77 -9.51
CA ASN A 27 -10.72 22.42 -9.59
C ASN A 27 -10.20 22.68 -11.00
N LYS A 28 -9.01 23.28 -11.09
CA LYS A 28 -8.40 23.68 -12.35
C LYS A 28 -6.97 23.23 -12.42
N VAL A 29 -6.54 22.98 -13.64
CA VAL A 29 -5.15 22.70 -14.00
C VAL A 29 -4.61 23.91 -14.75
N THR A 30 -3.44 24.39 -14.34
CA THR A 30 -2.72 25.43 -15.08
C THR A 30 -1.87 24.77 -16.16
N ALA A 31 -2.08 25.15 -17.41
CA ALA A 31 -1.29 24.74 -18.57
C ALA A 31 -0.37 25.89 -19.01
N ILE A 32 0.93 25.63 -19.09
CA ILE A 32 1.96 26.59 -19.50
C ILE A 32 2.67 26.06 -20.73
N ILE A 33 2.58 26.82 -21.82
CA ILE A 33 3.21 26.47 -23.10
C ILE A 33 4.45 27.33 -23.24
N SER A 34 5.59 26.68 -23.49
CA SER A 34 6.85 27.33 -23.86
C SER A 34 7.14 27.07 -25.33
N ARG A 35 7.18 28.14 -26.13
CA ARG A 35 7.57 28.07 -27.54
C ARG A 35 9.03 27.70 -27.68
N LYS A 36 9.90 28.33 -26.87
CA LYS A 36 11.35 28.15 -26.95
C LYS A 36 11.75 26.72 -26.59
N GLU A 37 11.23 26.22 -25.49
CA GLU A 37 11.55 24.87 -25.00
C GLU A 37 10.70 23.79 -25.69
N ARG A 38 9.69 24.20 -26.49
CA ARG A 38 8.69 23.32 -27.11
C ARG A 38 8.07 22.36 -26.10
N THR A 39 7.61 22.89 -24.98
CA THR A 39 6.97 22.11 -23.91
C THR A 39 5.58 22.62 -23.59
N ILE A 40 4.76 21.73 -23.05
CA ILE A 40 3.60 22.08 -22.25
C ILE A 40 3.79 21.52 -20.84
N VAL A 41 3.55 22.36 -19.84
CA VAL A 41 3.60 22.00 -18.43
C VAL A 41 2.20 22.07 -17.87
N PHE A 42 1.74 20.99 -17.25
CA PHE A 42 0.51 20.98 -16.46
C PHE A 42 0.86 21.06 -14.98
N ILE A 43 0.10 21.86 -14.23
CA ILE A 43 0.22 22.01 -12.78
C ILE A 43 -1.17 21.91 -12.16
N GLU A 44 -1.27 21.09 -11.14
CA GLU A 44 -2.50 20.66 -10.51
C GLU A 44 -2.29 20.46 -9.01
N GLY A 45 -3.41 20.30 -8.30
CA GLY A 45 -3.41 20.17 -6.85
C GLY A 45 -3.65 21.51 -6.16
N LYS A 46 -3.42 21.52 -4.85
CA LYS A 46 -3.61 22.68 -3.97
C LYS A 46 -2.48 22.70 -2.96
N LYS A 47 -2.13 23.88 -2.47
CA LYS A 47 -1.07 24.03 -1.48
C LYS A 47 -1.36 23.13 -0.26
N PRO A 48 -0.38 22.37 0.26
CA PRO A 48 1.02 22.27 -0.19
C PRO A 48 1.29 21.18 -1.24
N LEU A 49 0.29 20.41 -1.66
CA LEU A 49 0.39 19.22 -2.52
C LEU A 49 0.20 19.57 -4.00
N PHE A 50 1.10 20.40 -4.54
CA PHE A 50 1.15 20.66 -5.97
C PHE A 50 1.95 19.58 -6.70
N ASN A 51 1.50 19.29 -7.91
CA ASN A 51 2.17 18.39 -8.83
C ASN A 51 2.39 19.12 -10.15
N GLN A 52 3.43 18.72 -10.89
CA GLN A 52 3.83 19.32 -12.14
C GLN A 52 4.23 18.22 -13.12
N HIS A 53 3.70 18.27 -14.34
CA HIS A 53 4.05 17.34 -15.40
C HIS A 53 4.51 18.08 -16.66
N ASN A 54 5.74 17.79 -17.09
CA ASN A 54 6.40 18.42 -18.23
C ASN A 54 6.35 17.50 -19.45
N PHE A 55 5.72 17.97 -20.52
CA PHE A 55 5.61 17.23 -21.77
C PHE A 55 6.38 17.93 -22.89
N LYS A 56 7.31 17.20 -23.52
CA LYS A 56 7.94 17.64 -24.77
C LYS A 56 6.93 17.55 -25.91
N LEU A 57 6.79 18.63 -26.66
CA LEU A 57 5.86 18.71 -27.79
C LEU A 57 6.50 18.20 -29.06
N SER A 58 5.74 17.43 -29.85
CA SER A 58 6.18 16.95 -31.16
C SER A 58 6.56 18.12 -32.08
N GLU A 59 7.51 17.89 -32.97
CA GLU A 59 7.91 18.84 -34.03
C GLU A 59 6.73 19.27 -34.91
N GLN A 60 5.74 18.40 -35.06
CA GLN A 60 4.50 18.64 -35.78
C GLN A 60 3.56 19.66 -35.10
N SER A 61 3.85 20.06 -33.86
CA SER A 61 3.16 21.16 -33.20
C SER A 61 3.42 22.48 -33.92
N THR A 62 2.37 23.24 -34.25
CA THR A 62 2.47 24.45 -35.07
C THR A 62 1.90 25.69 -34.38
N SER A 63 2.43 26.86 -34.76
CA SER A 63 1.99 28.16 -34.25
C SER A 63 2.09 28.31 -32.71
N LEU A 64 3.09 27.66 -32.10
CA LEU A 64 3.35 27.72 -30.65
C LEU A 64 3.63 29.16 -30.21
N LYS A 65 3.08 29.56 -29.05
CA LYS A 65 3.28 30.86 -28.42
C LYS A 65 3.40 30.67 -26.91
N ASP A 66 4.23 31.48 -26.27
CA ASP A 66 4.36 31.48 -24.81
C ASP A 66 3.06 31.94 -24.16
N LYS A 67 2.39 31.03 -23.45
CA LYS A 67 1.04 31.23 -22.96
C LYS A 67 0.78 30.40 -21.70
N LYS A 68 -0.08 30.93 -20.84
CA LYS A 68 -0.50 30.31 -19.58
C LYS A 68 -2.01 30.42 -19.44
N TYR A 69 -2.67 29.31 -19.13
CA TYR A 69 -4.13 29.25 -18.99
C TYR A 69 -4.50 28.30 -17.86
N ALA A 70 -5.66 28.50 -17.24
CA ALA A 70 -6.28 27.47 -16.43
C ALA A 70 -7.42 26.81 -17.20
N ILE A 71 -7.54 25.50 -17.05
CA ILE A 71 -8.58 24.66 -17.66
C ILE A 71 -9.22 23.79 -16.58
N ASP A 72 -10.47 23.40 -16.79
CA ASP A 72 -11.19 22.52 -15.87
C ASP A 72 -10.41 21.20 -15.68
N ALA A 73 -10.23 20.80 -14.42
CA ALA A 73 -9.40 19.64 -14.10
C ALA A 73 -10.04 18.32 -14.57
N SER A 74 -11.38 18.25 -14.63
CA SER A 74 -12.07 17.07 -15.16
C SER A 74 -11.80 16.87 -16.65
N PHE A 75 -11.64 17.97 -17.41
CA PHE A 75 -11.23 17.89 -18.81
C PHE A 75 -9.84 17.26 -18.96
N VAL A 76 -8.87 17.69 -18.13
CA VAL A 76 -7.50 17.15 -18.17
C VAL A 76 -7.46 15.70 -17.70
N LYS A 77 -8.19 15.37 -16.63
CA LYS A 77 -8.24 14.02 -16.07
C LYS A 77 -8.72 12.97 -17.06
N GLN A 78 -9.62 13.34 -17.96
CA GLN A 78 -10.15 12.42 -18.97
C GLN A 78 -9.26 12.28 -20.20
N LEU A 79 -8.22 13.10 -20.36
CA LEU A 79 -7.34 13.02 -21.53
C LEU A 79 -6.87 11.58 -21.77
N PRO A 80 -6.26 10.85 -20.81
CA PRO A 80 -5.73 9.50 -21.03
C PRO A 80 -6.74 8.50 -21.62
N ASP A 81 -8.03 8.64 -21.28
CA ASP A 81 -9.11 7.73 -21.67
C ASP A 81 -9.52 7.90 -23.14
N TYR A 82 -9.21 9.05 -23.74
CA TYR A 82 -9.52 9.36 -25.13
C TYR A 82 -8.43 8.91 -26.10
N PHE A 83 -7.43 8.18 -25.62
CA PHE A 83 -6.29 7.72 -26.40
C PHE A 83 -6.19 6.20 -26.42
N THR A 84 -6.00 5.66 -27.62
CA THR A 84 -5.35 4.35 -27.77
C THR A 84 -3.85 4.56 -27.60
N SER A 85 -3.14 3.57 -27.07
CA SER A 85 -1.71 3.66 -26.72
C SER A 85 -0.74 3.96 -27.90
N LYS A 86 -1.26 4.15 -29.12
CA LYS A 86 -0.48 4.35 -30.35
C LYS A 86 -0.83 5.63 -31.11
N VAL A 87 -1.68 6.50 -30.56
CA VAL A 87 -2.14 7.71 -31.25
C VAL A 87 -1.72 8.94 -30.47
N ASP A 88 -1.04 9.86 -31.17
CA ASP A 88 -0.62 11.14 -30.61
C ASP A 88 -1.83 12.01 -30.25
N ILE A 89 -1.62 12.87 -29.26
CA ILE A 89 -2.66 13.71 -28.67
C ILE A 89 -2.62 15.06 -29.34
N GLU A 90 -3.69 15.43 -30.03
CA GLU A 90 -3.81 16.73 -30.66
C GLU A 90 -4.72 17.67 -29.86
N LEU A 91 -4.11 18.69 -29.26
CA LEU A 91 -4.78 19.78 -28.59
C LEU A 91 -4.73 21.04 -29.44
N ASN A 92 -5.89 21.64 -29.69
CA ASN A 92 -6.03 22.87 -30.44
C ASN A 92 -6.45 24.00 -29.51
N ILE A 93 -5.63 25.05 -29.40
CA ILE A 93 -6.00 26.29 -28.70
C ILE A 93 -6.61 27.25 -29.71
N ARG A 94 -7.89 27.60 -29.52
CA ARG A 94 -8.66 28.48 -30.39
C ARG A 94 -9.32 29.62 -29.62
N THR A 95 -9.46 30.75 -30.28
CA THR A 95 -10.20 31.91 -29.78
C THR A 95 -11.43 32.08 -30.66
N ASP A 96 -12.60 32.22 -30.06
CA ASP A 96 -13.83 32.49 -30.80
C ASP A 96 -13.95 33.98 -31.18
N PRO A 97 -14.94 34.37 -32.01
CA PRO A 97 -15.17 35.78 -32.36
C PRO A 97 -15.49 36.69 -31.16
N LYS A 98 -15.98 36.12 -30.06
CA LYS A 98 -16.25 36.82 -28.78
C LYS A 98 -15.01 36.91 -27.88
N LYS A 99 -13.84 36.49 -28.38
CA LYS A 99 -12.55 36.44 -27.69
C LYS A 99 -12.48 35.44 -26.52
N ASN A 100 -13.42 34.51 -26.42
CA ASN A 100 -13.30 33.40 -25.49
C ASN A 100 -12.24 32.43 -25.99
N LEU A 101 -11.36 31.99 -25.10
CA LEU A 101 -10.30 31.05 -25.40
C LEU A 101 -10.72 29.64 -25.00
N TYR A 102 -10.36 28.66 -25.83
CA TYR A 102 -10.70 27.27 -25.58
C TYR A 102 -9.53 26.35 -25.90
N MET A 103 -9.47 25.25 -25.15
CA MET A 103 -8.69 24.06 -25.46
C MET A 103 -9.62 23.01 -26.08
N GLU A 104 -9.28 22.56 -27.27
CA GLU A 104 -10.05 21.59 -28.05
C GLU A 104 -9.26 20.30 -28.21
N LEU A 105 -9.91 19.17 -27.94
CA LEU A 105 -9.40 17.83 -28.22
C LEU A 105 -10.21 17.24 -29.36
N GLN A 106 -9.53 16.85 -30.43
CA GLN A 106 -10.11 16.02 -31.49
C GLN A 106 -9.65 14.58 -31.29
N HIS A 107 -10.61 13.65 -31.26
CA HIS A 107 -10.33 12.21 -31.08
C HIS A 107 -11.31 11.37 -31.89
N ILE A 108 -10.94 10.11 -32.15
CA ILE A 108 -11.83 9.14 -32.77
C ILE A 108 -12.65 8.49 -31.66
N ASN A 109 -13.97 8.66 -31.71
CA ASN A 109 -14.87 7.95 -30.81
C ASN A 109 -14.99 6.50 -31.29
N THR A 110 -14.37 5.58 -30.56
CA THR A 110 -14.32 4.14 -30.90
C THR A 110 -15.69 3.46 -30.91
N LYS A 111 -16.68 3.98 -30.17
CA LYS A 111 -18.05 3.42 -30.15
C LYS A 111 -18.82 3.69 -31.44
N HIS A 112 -18.52 4.81 -32.11
CA HIS A 112 -19.26 5.28 -33.29
C HIS A 112 -18.39 5.40 -34.54
N ASN A 113 -17.10 5.07 -34.43
CA ASN A 113 -16.08 5.23 -35.46
C ASN A 113 -16.13 6.61 -36.15
N ALA A 114 -16.33 7.66 -35.35
CA ALA A 114 -16.54 9.03 -35.83
C ALA A 114 -15.62 10.00 -35.10
N VAL A 115 -15.23 11.09 -35.78
CA VAL A 115 -14.45 12.16 -35.16
C VAL A 115 -15.33 12.92 -34.17
N ALA A 116 -14.88 13.01 -32.93
CA ALA A 116 -15.53 13.75 -31.86
C ALA A 116 -14.64 14.92 -31.42
N LEU A 117 -15.29 16.08 -31.22
CA LEU A 117 -14.67 17.29 -30.69
C LEU A 117 -15.09 17.49 -29.24
N ARG A 118 -14.12 17.63 -28.35
CA ARG A 118 -14.33 18.08 -26.97
C ARG A 118 -13.69 19.45 -26.80
N ARG A 119 -14.34 20.34 -26.07
CA ARG A 119 -13.87 21.72 -25.89
C ARG A 119 -14.05 22.14 -24.43
N CYS A 120 -13.02 22.73 -23.86
CA CYS A 120 -13.04 23.34 -22.53
C CYS A 120 -12.68 24.82 -22.63
N THR A 121 -13.42 25.68 -21.93
CA THR A 121 -13.11 27.11 -21.85
C THR A 121 -11.87 27.32 -21.00
N CYS A 122 -10.93 28.10 -21.51
CA CYS A 122 -9.74 28.50 -20.77
C CYS A 122 -10.02 29.78 -19.97
N SER A 123 -9.50 29.83 -18.75
CA SER A 123 -9.46 31.04 -17.91
C SER A 123 -8.01 31.46 -17.65
N ALA A 124 -7.81 32.54 -16.88
CA ALA A 124 -6.47 32.95 -16.46
C ALA A 124 -5.82 31.83 -15.62
N ALA A 125 -4.50 31.66 -15.75
CA ALA A 125 -3.75 30.67 -14.97
C ALA A 125 -3.95 30.88 -13.46
N GLU A 126 -3.99 29.79 -12.71
CA GLU A 126 -4.21 29.84 -11.26
C GLU A 126 -3.02 30.51 -10.56
N PRO A 127 -3.22 31.62 -9.82
CA PRO A 127 -2.13 32.36 -9.19
C PRO A 127 -1.25 31.51 -8.28
N GLU A 128 -1.86 30.61 -7.50
CA GLU A 128 -1.13 29.69 -6.60
C GLU A 128 -0.20 28.74 -7.36
N HIS A 129 -0.59 28.29 -8.56
CA HIS A 129 0.27 27.43 -9.38
C HIS A 129 1.47 28.20 -9.93
N LEU A 130 1.29 29.49 -10.21
CA LEU A 130 2.38 30.36 -10.67
C LEU A 130 3.34 30.71 -9.54
N GLU A 131 2.82 30.96 -8.33
CA GLU A 131 3.64 31.16 -7.14
C GLU A 131 4.46 29.90 -6.82
N TYR A 132 3.81 28.73 -6.82
CA TYR A 132 4.47 27.43 -6.65
C TYR A 132 5.65 27.24 -7.61
N LEU A 133 5.51 27.61 -8.89
CA LEU A 133 6.61 27.52 -9.85
C LEU A 133 7.81 28.39 -9.49
N GLU A 134 7.58 29.59 -8.99
CA GLU A 134 8.66 30.49 -8.60
C GLU A 134 9.33 30.02 -7.30
N ASP A 135 8.56 29.43 -6.39
CA ASP A 135 9.10 28.85 -5.16
C ASP A 135 9.88 27.57 -5.41
N ASN A 136 9.39 26.68 -6.28
CA ASN A 136 10.08 25.43 -6.64
C ASN A 136 11.46 25.67 -7.28
N LYS A 137 11.69 26.84 -7.91
CA LYS A 137 13.02 27.23 -8.41
C LYS A 137 14.02 27.59 -7.29
N LYS A 138 13.53 27.95 -6.11
CA LYS A 138 14.37 28.36 -4.96
C LYS A 138 14.76 27.18 -4.07
N ILE A 139 14.00 26.08 -4.15
CA ILE A 139 14.27 24.84 -3.41
C ILE A 139 15.63 24.29 -3.84
N LYS A 140 16.42 23.82 -2.87
CA LYS A 140 17.71 23.16 -3.10
C LYS A 140 17.57 21.68 -2.75
N PRO A 141 17.01 20.85 -3.64
CA PRO A 141 16.76 19.44 -3.34
C PRO A 141 18.07 18.65 -3.27
N SER A 142 18.05 17.57 -2.49
CA SER A 142 19.09 16.55 -2.50
C SER A 142 19.00 15.74 -3.78
N LYS A 143 20.10 15.59 -4.52
CA LYS A 143 20.16 14.68 -5.66
C LYS A 143 20.54 13.29 -5.19
N ILE A 144 19.66 12.32 -5.42
CA ILE A 144 19.86 10.93 -5.02
C ILE A 144 19.90 10.05 -6.27
N PRO A 145 20.96 9.23 -6.46
CA PRO A 145 21.04 8.32 -7.60
C PRO A 145 19.84 7.37 -7.65
N LYS A 146 19.27 7.19 -8.84
CA LYS A 146 18.14 6.28 -9.07
C LYS A 146 18.42 4.86 -8.60
N ALA A 147 19.63 4.36 -8.83
CA ALA A 147 20.06 3.04 -8.37
C ALA A 147 20.02 2.89 -6.84
N LEU A 148 20.22 3.97 -6.08
CA LEU A 148 20.10 3.95 -4.62
C LEU A 148 18.63 3.97 -4.18
N LEU A 149 17.77 4.72 -4.88
CA LEU A 149 16.34 4.74 -4.62
C LEU A 149 15.65 3.43 -4.95
N ILE A 150 16.12 2.69 -5.97
CA ILE A 150 15.65 1.32 -6.23
C ILE A 150 15.90 0.42 -5.00
N LYS A 151 17.07 0.53 -4.35
CA LYS A 151 17.35 -0.22 -3.11
C LYS A 151 16.48 0.24 -1.94
N VAL A 152 16.18 1.54 -1.85
CA VAL A 152 15.20 2.08 -0.87
C VAL A 152 13.84 1.42 -1.07
N VAL A 153 13.36 1.36 -2.32
CA VAL A 153 12.09 0.70 -2.67
C VAL A 153 12.12 -0.78 -2.32
N GLU A 154 13.20 -1.49 -2.65
CA GLU A 154 13.37 -2.91 -2.32
C GLU A 154 13.32 -3.16 -0.80
N GLU A 155 14.05 -2.38 -0.01
CA GLU A 155 14.09 -2.54 1.44
C GLU A 155 12.77 -2.13 2.11
N ALA A 156 12.11 -1.10 1.59
CA ALA A 156 10.77 -0.73 2.01
C ALA A 156 9.75 -1.83 1.69
N THR A 157 9.83 -2.42 0.50
CA THR A 157 8.92 -3.50 0.07
C THR A 157 9.04 -4.73 0.97
N LYS A 158 10.26 -5.11 1.37
CA LYS A 158 10.49 -6.18 2.36
C LYS A 158 9.90 -5.87 3.74
N SER A 159 9.71 -4.59 4.03
CA SER A 159 9.21 -4.11 5.31
C SER A 159 7.70 -3.87 5.30
N LEU A 160 6.98 -4.22 4.22
CA LEU A 160 5.52 -4.10 4.18
C LEU A 160 4.84 -5.09 5.14
N PRO A 161 3.71 -4.70 5.77
CA PRO A 161 3.08 -3.39 5.73
C PRO A 161 3.73 -2.39 6.70
N PHE A 162 3.53 -1.08 6.49
CA PHE A 162 3.94 -0.02 7.42
C PHE A 162 3.15 1.28 7.21
N GLU A 163 2.98 2.06 8.26
CA GLU A 163 2.39 3.41 8.17
C GLU A 163 3.43 4.41 7.67
N LEU A 164 4.59 4.43 8.34
CA LEU A 164 5.74 5.27 8.02
C LEU A 164 7.04 4.45 8.13
N LEU A 165 7.97 4.73 7.22
CA LEU A 165 9.30 4.14 7.18
C LEU A 165 10.33 5.24 6.97
N GLU A 166 11.26 5.41 7.90
CA GLU A 166 12.33 6.40 7.81
C GLU A 166 13.70 5.74 7.73
N PHE A 167 14.37 5.98 6.60
CA PHE A 167 15.74 5.60 6.38
C PHE A 167 16.64 6.67 7.00
N ARG A 168 17.39 6.32 8.06
CA ARG A 168 18.40 7.18 8.67
C ARG A 168 19.80 6.73 8.23
N ASN A 169 20.84 7.29 8.84
CA ASN A 169 22.22 7.00 8.46
C ASN A 169 22.71 5.62 8.97
N ASP A 170 22.08 5.11 10.03
CA ASP A 170 22.52 3.96 10.82
C ASP A 170 21.42 2.90 11.01
N HIS A 171 20.15 3.31 11.02
CA HIS A 171 19.00 2.42 11.17
C HIS A 171 17.84 2.81 10.26
N ILE A 172 16.91 1.88 10.07
CA ILE A 172 15.58 2.11 9.52
C ILE A 172 14.60 2.12 10.67
N ARG A 173 13.80 3.18 10.76
CA ARG A 173 12.74 3.29 11.76
C ARG A 173 11.40 3.00 11.09
N ILE A 174 10.62 2.10 11.68
CA ILE A 174 9.39 1.56 11.08
C ILE A 174 8.23 1.78 12.04
N GLN A 175 7.10 2.29 11.54
CA GLN A 175 5.83 2.35 12.27
C GLN A 175 4.81 1.34 11.71
N ARG A 176 4.23 0.52 12.58
CA ARG A 176 3.16 -0.45 12.25
C ARG A 176 2.13 -0.48 13.37
N ASN A 177 0.85 -0.36 13.05
CA ASN A 177 -0.26 -0.32 14.01
C ASN A 177 -0.01 0.70 15.15
N GLY A 178 0.51 1.88 14.80
CA GLY A 178 0.90 2.92 15.75
C GLY A 178 2.17 2.68 16.57
N GLU A 179 2.76 1.48 16.55
CA GLU A 179 4.00 1.13 17.26
C GLU A 179 5.24 1.38 16.41
N VAL A 180 6.37 1.71 17.05
CA VAL A 180 7.63 2.02 16.37
C VAL A 180 8.76 1.08 16.80
N LYS A 181 9.61 0.67 15.85
CA LYS A 181 10.90 0.01 16.12
C LYS A 181 11.99 0.50 15.18
N ASP A 182 13.23 0.26 15.58
CA ASP A 182 14.42 0.51 14.78
C ASP A 182 15.03 -0.83 14.34
N LYS A 183 15.36 -0.94 13.05
CA LYS A 183 16.07 -2.05 12.39
C LYS A 183 17.44 -1.58 11.93
N PRO A 184 18.51 -2.39 12.04
CA PRO A 184 19.78 -2.04 11.42
C PRO A 184 19.65 -1.76 9.92
N LEU A 185 20.32 -0.71 9.45
CA LEU A 185 20.37 -0.35 8.04
C LEU A 185 21.43 -1.20 7.32
N SER A 186 21.09 -1.72 6.14
CA SER A 186 22.09 -2.39 5.30
C SER A 186 23.20 -1.42 4.92
N ASN A 187 24.46 -1.85 5.06
CA ASN A 187 25.64 -1.04 4.68
C ASN A 187 25.60 -0.53 3.23
N ALA A 188 24.86 -1.20 2.35
CA ALA A 188 24.71 -0.86 0.94
C ALA A 188 23.71 0.29 0.68
N LEU A 189 23.02 0.78 1.72
CA LEU A 189 21.94 1.75 1.63
C LEU A 189 22.24 2.91 2.58
N LYS A 190 23.12 3.82 2.17
CA LYS A 190 23.44 5.04 2.94
C LYS A 190 22.94 6.25 2.18
N LEU A 191 21.94 6.92 2.74
CA LEU A 191 21.43 8.19 2.23
C LEU A 191 22.20 9.34 2.88
N ALA A 192 22.43 10.43 2.14
CA ALA A 192 23.08 11.62 2.69
C ALA A 192 22.16 12.37 3.67
N THR A 193 20.85 12.29 3.43
CA THR A 193 19.79 12.88 4.26
C THR A 193 18.76 11.81 4.58
N PRO A 194 18.16 11.83 5.78
CA PRO A 194 17.06 10.92 6.10
C PRO A 194 15.92 11.04 5.09
N LEU A 195 15.27 9.93 4.79
CA LEU A 195 14.13 9.87 3.88
C LEU A 195 13.00 9.11 4.56
N THR A 196 11.85 9.76 4.70
CA THR A 196 10.63 9.16 5.26
C THR A 196 9.61 8.91 4.16
N ILE A 197 9.03 7.73 4.12
CA ILE A 197 8.03 7.33 3.12
C ILE A 197 6.88 6.54 3.76
N THR A 198 5.73 6.54 3.11
CA THR A 198 4.57 5.66 3.40
C THR A 198 4.50 4.55 2.35
N GLU A 199 3.66 3.51 2.54
CA GLU A 199 3.52 2.47 1.51
C GLU A 199 3.10 3.03 0.14
N ALA A 200 2.21 4.04 0.15
CA ALA A 200 1.71 4.66 -1.07
C ALA A 200 2.82 5.42 -1.79
N ILE A 201 3.71 6.07 -1.04
CA ILE A 201 4.88 6.78 -1.57
C ILE A 201 5.91 5.77 -2.10
N THR A 202 6.13 4.63 -1.43
CA THR A 202 7.02 3.58 -1.93
C THR A 202 6.62 3.09 -3.31
N LYS A 203 5.33 2.84 -3.54
CA LYS A 203 4.82 2.42 -4.86
C LYS A 203 5.05 3.50 -5.92
N GLN A 204 4.75 4.75 -5.60
CA GLN A 204 4.96 5.87 -6.52
C GLN A 204 6.44 6.12 -6.82
N LEU A 205 7.32 5.92 -5.84
CA LEU A 205 8.76 6.00 -6.04
C LEU A 205 9.27 4.85 -6.92
N ALA A 206 8.70 3.64 -6.79
CA ALA A 206 8.99 2.51 -7.67
C ALA A 206 8.60 2.86 -9.12
N ASP A 207 7.37 3.30 -9.33
CA ASP A 207 6.85 3.71 -10.64
C ASP A 207 7.70 4.85 -11.26
N LEU A 208 8.11 5.82 -10.45
CA LEU A 208 8.98 6.92 -10.87
C LEU A 208 10.36 6.41 -11.31
N CYS A 209 10.97 5.49 -10.56
CA CYS A 209 12.26 4.89 -10.91
C CYS A 209 12.20 4.09 -12.22
N GLU A 210 11.08 3.44 -12.51
CA GLU A 210 10.89 2.70 -13.77
C GLU A 210 10.67 3.62 -14.97
N THR A 211 10.01 4.75 -14.77
CA THR A 211 9.54 5.61 -15.88
C THR A 211 10.47 6.78 -16.21
N THR A 212 11.28 7.26 -15.25
CA THR A 212 12.20 8.38 -15.51
C THR A 212 13.45 7.96 -16.27
N ASN A 213 13.85 8.78 -17.24
CA ASN A 213 15.13 8.62 -17.94
C ASN A 213 16.32 9.18 -17.14
N SER A 214 16.05 9.92 -16.07
CA SER A 214 17.08 10.56 -15.25
C SER A 214 17.92 9.51 -14.50
N SER A 215 19.22 9.77 -14.37
CA SER A 215 20.14 8.98 -13.53
C SER A 215 19.96 9.27 -12.04
N ASP A 216 19.48 10.46 -11.73
CA ASP A 216 19.29 10.99 -10.39
C ASP A 216 17.87 11.55 -10.25
N ILE A 217 17.32 11.46 -9.03
CA ILE A 217 16.04 12.06 -8.66
C ILE A 217 16.32 13.11 -7.60
N GLU A 218 15.79 14.30 -7.80
CA GLU A 218 15.82 15.39 -6.83
C GLU A 218 14.75 15.13 -5.76
N ILE A 219 15.16 15.18 -4.48
CA ILE A 219 14.30 14.93 -3.33
C ILE A 219 14.38 16.11 -2.38
N ASP A 220 13.23 16.64 -1.99
CA ASP A 220 13.09 17.63 -0.93
C ASP A 220 12.09 17.13 0.10
N GLN A 221 12.50 17.09 1.37
CA GLN A 221 11.62 16.71 2.47
C GLN A 221 11.63 17.85 3.50
N ALA A 222 10.53 18.59 3.58
CA ALA A 222 10.39 19.76 4.44
C ALA A 222 9.08 19.67 5.24
N GLY A 223 9.20 19.62 6.57
CA GLY A 223 8.04 19.39 7.45
C GLY A 223 7.35 18.06 7.14
N ASP A 224 6.04 18.13 6.88
CA ASP A 224 5.15 17.01 6.53
C ASP A 224 5.00 16.83 5.01
N VAL A 225 5.91 17.39 4.21
CA VAL A 225 5.85 17.34 2.74
C VAL A 225 7.11 16.68 2.19
N LEU A 226 6.91 15.75 1.25
CA LEU A 226 7.97 15.12 0.47
C LEU A 226 7.73 15.36 -1.01
N THR A 227 8.72 15.93 -1.69
CA THR A 227 8.69 16.19 -3.12
C THR A 227 9.76 15.38 -3.83
N PHE A 228 9.34 14.65 -4.86
CA PHE A 228 10.22 14.03 -5.84
C PHE A 228 10.21 14.85 -7.12
N LYS A 229 11.38 15.05 -7.73
CA LYS A 229 11.52 15.85 -8.93
C LYS A 229 12.47 15.18 -9.91
N THR A 230 12.01 15.10 -11.16
CA THR A 230 12.78 14.70 -12.33
C THR A 230 12.60 15.75 -13.43
N GLU A 231 13.18 15.53 -14.61
CA GLU A 231 12.90 16.39 -15.76
C GLU A 231 11.42 16.28 -16.20
N GLU A 232 10.83 15.10 -16.07
CA GLU A 232 9.47 14.80 -16.54
C GLU A 232 8.39 15.28 -15.57
N CYS A 233 8.61 15.21 -14.26
CA CYS A 233 7.60 15.62 -13.29
C CYS A 233 8.17 16.13 -11.97
N THR A 234 7.34 16.83 -11.22
CA THR A 234 7.51 17.09 -9.80
C THR A 234 6.27 16.61 -9.09
N VAL A 235 6.41 15.69 -8.17
CA VAL A 235 5.30 15.07 -7.46
C VAL A 235 5.48 15.29 -5.97
N THR A 236 4.42 15.76 -5.31
CA THR A 236 4.46 16.12 -3.89
C THR A 236 3.49 15.26 -3.09
N HIS A 237 3.97 14.76 -1.97
CA HIS A 237 3.25 13.87 -1.06
C HIS A 237 3.16 14.45 0.35
N SER A 238 2.07 14.13 1.03
CA SER A 238 1.95 14.38 2.46
C SER A 238 2.57 13.21 3.25
N LEU A 239 3.34 13.57 4.26
CA LEU A 239 3.85 12.75 5.34
C LEU A 239 3.18 13.19 6.64
N ALA A 240 1.84 13.22 6.63
CA ALA A 240 1.06 13.50 7.84
C ALA A 240 1.57 12.65 9.02
N ASP A 241 1.55 13.23 10.21
CA ASP A 241 1.97 12.59 11.47
C ASP A 241 3.47 12.24 11.58
N ILE A 242 4.32 12.73 10.66
CA ILE A 242 5.77 12.49 10.72
C ILE A 242 6.42 12.94 12.04
N GLU A 243 5.97 14.07 12.61
CA GLU A 243 6.50 14.57 13.86
C GLU A 243 6.10 13.69 15.05
N GLU A 244 4.87 13.17 15.06
CA GLU A 244 4.42 12.20 16.07
C GLU A 244 5.25 10.90 15.97
N PHE A 245 5.42 10.39 14.76
CA PHE A 245 6.24 9.21 14.47
C PHE A 245 7.69 9.35 14.97
N ARG A 246 8.30 10.51 14.71
CA ARG A 246 9.67 10.81 15.16
C ARG A 246 9.78 10.94 16.68
N ALA A 247 8.75 11.47 17.33
CA ALA A 247 8.71 11.65 18.78
C ALA A 247 8.43 10.35 19.55
N LYS A 248 7.78 9.34 18.94
CA LYS A 248 7.48 8.06 19.59
C LYS A 248 8.73 7.38 20.14
N THR A 249 8.63 6.72 21.29
CA THR A 249 9.73 5.86 21.76
C THR A 249 9.54 4.46 21.18
N PRO A 250 10.59 3.81 20.64
CA PRO A 250 10.48 2.44 20.17
C PRO A 250 9.90 1.51 21.23
N THR A 251 8.85 0.76 20.87
CA THR A 251 8.15 -0.13 21.80
C THR A 251 9.10 -1.21 22.30
N LYS A 252 9.12 -1.48 23.60
CA LYS A 252 9.84 -2.63 24.17
C LYS A 252 8.85 -3.77 24.35
N THR A 253 9.03 -4.83 23.59
CA THR A 253 8.24 -6.07 23.65
C THR A 253 9.14 -7.23 24.00
N LYS A 254 8.62 -8.16 24.79
CA LYS A 254 9.28 -9.43 25.12
C LYS A 254 8.53 -10.56 24.42
N THR A 255 9.21 -11.31 23.56
CA THR A 255 8.66 -12.54 22.99
C THR A 255 8.64 -13.64 24.06
N LEU A 256 7.45 -14.16 24.36
CA LEU A 256 7.22 -15.24 25.31
C LEU A 256 7.29 -16.62 24.64
N LEU A 257 6.73 -16.73 23.43
CA LEU A 257 6.67 -17.96 22.65
C LEU A 257 6.66 -17.61 21.16
N GLN A 258 7.34 -18.41 20.34
CA GLN A 258 7.38 -18.28 18.88
C GLN A 258 7.01 -19.61 18.24
N PHE A 259 6.17 -19.58 17.21
CA PHE A 259 5.71 -20.76 16.49
C PHE A 259 5.45 -20.46 15.01
N VAL A 260 5.60 -21.47 14.17
CA VAL A 260 5.37 -21.37 12.72
C VAL A 260 4.28 -22.36 12.34
N LEU A 261 3.15 -21.86 11.84
CA LEU A 261 1.99 -22.68 11.46
C LEU A 261 1.54 -22.40 10.04
N ASN A 262 0.73 -23.30 9.49
CA ASN A 262 0.07 -23.07 8.20
C ASN A 262 -1.05 -22.04 8.36
N PHE A 263 -0.76 -20.77 8.04
CA PHE A 263 -1.69 -19.67 8.28
C PHE A 263 -2.91 -19.74 7.37
N TYR A 264 -2.76 -20.27 6.15
CA TYR A 264 -3.88 -20.46 5.24
C TYR A 264 -4.92 -21.41 5.85
N THR A 265 -4.49 -22.62 6.23
CA THR A 265 -5.37 -23.61 6.85
C THR A 265 -6.00 -23.06 8.13
N PHE A 266 -5.21 -22.38 8.98
CA PHE A 266 -5.73 -21.77 10.20
C PHE A 266 -6.85 -20.75 9.90
N LYS A 267 -6.68 -19.86 8.92
CA LYS A 267 -7.72 -18.90 8.53
C LYS A 267 -8.95 -19.55 7.92
N GLU A 268 -8.78 -20.57 7.08
CA GLU A 268 -9.90 -21.29 6.47
C GLU A 268 -10.79 -21.94 7.54
N GLU A 269 -10.20 -22.55 8.57
CA GLU A 269 -10.96 -23.12 9.67
C GLU A 269 -11.75 -22.06 10.45
N LEU A 270 -11.13 -20.91 10.73
CA LEU A 270 -11.84 -19.80 11.38
C LEU A 270 -12.97 -19.25 10.49
N ARG A 271 -12.75 -19.13 9.18
CA ARG A 271 -13.76 -18.69 8.21
C ARG A 271 -14.93 -19.66 8.16
N HIS A 272 -14.65 -20.96 8.10
CA HIS A 272 -15.66 -22.00 8.16
C HIS A 272 -16.50 -21.84 9.44
N CYS A 273 -15.86 -21.73 10.59
CA CYS A 273 -16.55 -21.62 11.87
C CYS A 273 -17.45 -20.37 11.95
N ILE A 274 -16.94 -19.21 11.52
CA ILE A 274 -17.71 -17.96 11.51
C ILE A 274 -18.85 -17.99 10.48
N LYS A 275 -18.66 -18.66 9.33
CA LYS A 275 -19.70 -18.75 8.29
C LYS A 275 -20.80 -19.72 8.70
N ALA A 276 -20.44 -20.90 9.21
CA ALA A 276 -21.36 -21.98 9.52
C ALA A 276 -22.12 -21.75 10.84
N TYR A 277 -21.48 -21.17 11.85
CA TYR A 277 -22.05 -21.05 13.20
C TYR A 277 -22.31 -19.60 13.59
N LYS A 278 -23.58 -19.17 13.47
CA LYS A 278 -24.01 -17.77 13.74
C LYS A 278 -23.66 -17.28 15.15
N ILE A 279 -23.72 -18.15 16.16
CA ILE A 279 -23.42 -17.79 17.55
C ILE A 279 -21.92 -17.52 17.70
N ILE A 280 -21.05 -18.36 17.11
CA ILE A 280 -19.60 -18.15 17.09
C ILE A 280 -19.26 -16.84 16.36
N LYS A 281 -19.90 -16.56 15.23
CA LYS A 281 -19.73 -15.27 14.51
C LYS A 281 -20.09 -14.06 15.36
N LYS A 282 -21.14 -14.17 16.18
CA LYS A 282 -21.61 -13.10 17.05
C LYS A 282 -20.65 -12.89 18.21
N GLU A 283 -20.24 -13.97 18.88
CA GLU A 283 -19.34 -13.92 20.04
C GLU A 283 -17.94 -13.45 19.65
N ASN A 284 -17.45 -13.88 18.48
CA ASN A 284 -16.14 -13.48 17.95
C ASN A 284 -14.99 -13.69 18.94
N ARG A 285 -15.04 -14.81 19.67
CA ARG A 285 -14.08 -15.20 20.69
C ARG A 285 -13.72 -16.67 20.50
N ALA A 286 -12.43 -16.95 20.36
CA ALA A 286 -11.90 -18.30 20.27
C ALA A 286 -10.69 -18.46 21.19
N LEU A 287 -10.33 -19.70 21.49
CA LEU A 287 -9.18 -20.06 22.30
C LEU A 287 -8.06 -20.58 21.39
N LEU A 288 -6.86 -20.04 21.54
CA LEU A 288 -5.63 -20.54 20.96
C LEU A 288 -4.85 -21.26 22.05
N TYR A 289 -4.78 -22.57 21.95
CA TYR A 289 -3.94 -23.41 22.80
C TYR A 289 -2.58 -23.58 22.16
N LEU A 290 -1.52 -23.38 22.94
CA LEU A 290 -0.13 -23.52 22.51
C LEU A 290 0.69 -24.28 23.55
N ASN A 291 1.45 -25.27 23.10
CA ASN A 291 2.54 -25.86 23.87
C ASN A 291 3.79 -26.02 22.98
N LYS A 292 4.84 -26.69 23.48
CA LYS A 292 6.11 -26.88 22.76
C LYS A 292 6.00 -27.76 21.49
N GLU A 293 4.93 -28.52 21.34
CA GLU A 293 4.80 -29.60 20.34
C GLU A 293 3.54 -29.45 19.46
N GLN A 294 2.50 -28.76 19.94
CA GLN A 294 1.21 -28.68 19.28
C GLN A 294 0.55 -27.30 19.48
N ALA A 295 -0.24 -26.91 18.49
CA ALA A 295 -1.17 -25.79 18.58
C ALA A 295 -2.59 -26.29 18.29
N ALA A 296 -3.59 -25.65 18.87
CA ALA A 296 -4.98 -25.94 18.56
C ALA A 296 -5.85 -24.69 18.71
N VAL A 297 -6.91 -24.62 17.92
CA VAL A 297 -8.00 -23.66 18.14
C VAL A 297 -9.18 -24.37 18.77
N ALA A 298 -9.80 -23.74 19.76
CA ALA A 298 -11.03 -24.24 20.37
C ALA A 298 -12.11 -23.16 20.41
N PHE A 299 -13.36 -23.60 20.25
CA PHE A 299 -14.55 -22.77 20.39
C PHE A 299 -15.42 -23.36 21.48
N PHE A 300 -15.59 -22.63 22.58
CA PHE A 300 -16.47 -22.99 23.70
C PHE A 300 -17.59 -21.96 23.81
N THR A 301 -18.50 -22.00 22.84
CA THR A 301 -19.63 -21.08 22.75
C THR A 301 -20.90 -21.91 22.65
N ALA A 302 -21.65 -22.00 23.75
CA ALA A 302 -22.83 -22.86 23.82
C ALA A 302 -23.80 -22.61 22.64
N PRO A 303 -24.33 -23.67 21.99
CA PRO A 303 -24.20 -25.09 22.35
C PRO A 303 -22.97 -25.79 21.76
N TYR A 304 -22.03 -25.06 21.16
CA TYR A 304 -20.90 -25.62 20.42
C TYR A 304 -19.65 -25.73 21.27
N GLU A 305 -19.06 -26.93 21.27
CA GLU A 305 -17.76 -27.21 21.85
C GLU A 305 -16.96 -28.06 20.87
N PHE A 306 -15.88 -27.51 20.33
CA PHE A 306 -14.98 -28.27 19.47
C PHE A 306 -13.56 -27.74 19.56
N VAL A 307 -12.61 -28.62 19.28
CA VAL A 307 -11.18 -28.32 19.20
C VAL A 307 -10.64 -28.84 17.88
N LEU A 308 -9.80 -28.03 17.24
CA LEU A 308 -9.13 -28.36 15.99
C LEU A 308 -7.62 -28.22 16.20
N PRO A 309 -6.86 -29.31 16.11
CA PRO A 309 -5.40 -29.24 16.04
C PRO A 309 -4.97 -28.43 14.81
N ILE A 310 -3.96 -27.58 14.99
CA ILE A 310 -3.33 -26.82 13.92
C ILE A 310 -1.95 -27.40 13.69
N GLU A 311 -1.59 -27.65 12.44
CA GLU A 311 -0.27 -28.14 12.07
C GLU A 311 0.80 -27.07 12.38
N VAL A 312 1.76 -27.45 13.22
CA VAL A 312 2.90 -26.61 13.60
C VAL A 312 4.16 -27.19 12.98
N SER A 313 4.91 -26.34 12.30
CA SER A 313 6.13 -26.72 11.56
C SER A 313 7.41 -26.41 12.35
N GLU A 314 7.42 -25.34 13.15
CA GLU A 314 8.52 -25.01 14.06
C GLU A 314 7.96 -24.40 15.35
N VAL A 315 8.53 -24.74 16.51
CA VAL A 315 8.27 -24.08 17.79
C VAL A 315 9.60 -23.71 18.42
N SER A 316 9.75 -22.44 18.79
CA SER A 316 10.86 -21.99 19.62
C SER A 316 10.31 -21.29 20.86
N ALA A 317 10.51 -21.94 22.00
CA ALA A 317 10.14 -21.38 23.30
C ALA A 317 11.38 -20.76 23.93
N VAL A 318 11.34 -19.44 24.16
CA VAL A 318 12.46 -18.78 24.81
C VAL A 318 12.42 -18.99 26.33
N ASN A 319 11.25 -19.26 26.95
CA ASN A 319 11.14 -19.42 28.41
C ASN A 319 9.84 -20.08 28.96
N THR A 320 9.09 -20.87 28.18
CA THR A 320 7.80 -21.43 28.65
C THR A 320 7.83 -22.96 28.73
N GLU A 321 7.92 -23.50 29.95
CA GLU A 321 7.66 -24.92 30.23
C GLU A 321 6.16 -25.26 30.23
N ILE A 322 5.28 -24.25 30.28
CA ILE A 322 3.85 -24.43 30.54
C ILE A 322 3.03 -24.14 29.28
N ALA A 323 2.30 -25.16 28.83
CA ALA A 323 1.26 -25.03 27.82
C ALA A 323 0.22 -24.00 28.27
N SER A 324 -0.17 -23.08 27.38
CA SER A 324 -1.01 -21.92 27.71
C SER A 324 -2.19 -21.80 26.76
N VAL A 325 -3.27 -21.15 27.22
CA VAL A 325 -4.45 -20.87 26.40
C VAL A 325 -4.70 -19.37 26.35
N TYR A 326 -4.98 -18.86 25.15
CA TYR A 326 -5.21 -17.45 24.92
C TYR A 326 -6.55 -17.21 24.22
N HIS A 327 -7.37 -16.30 24.71
CA HIS A 327 -8.48 -15.75 23.95
C HIS A 327 -7.98 -14.82 22.86
N PHE A 328 -8.58 -14.91 21.69
CA PHE A 328 -8.36 -13.98 20.59
C PHE A 328 -9.64 -13.76 19.79
N SER A 329 -9.63 -12.73 18.95
CA SER A 329 -10.70 -12.46 18.00
C SER A 329 -10.49 -13.19 16.66
N PRO A 330 -11.37 -14.12 16.27
CA PRO A 330 -11.30 -14.75 14.96
C PRO A 330 -11.42 -13.76 13.79
N LYS A 331 -12.25 -12.72 13.91
CA LYS A 331 -12.40 -11.69 12.87
C LYS A 331 -11.10 -10.92 12.66
N ASP A 332 -10.41 -10.53 13.74
CA ASP A 332 -9.16 -9.77 13.63
C ASP A 332 -8.11 -10.59 12.88
N LEU A 333 -8.01 -11.89 13.17
CA LEU A 333 -7.09 -12.79 12.46
C LEU A 333 -7.49 -13.03 11.00
N ILE A 334 -8.78 -13.19 10.70
CA ILE A 334 -9.26 -13.39 9.32
C ILE A 334 -9.02 -12.14 8.46
N ASN A 335 -9.21 -10.95 9.04
CA ASN A 335 -9.09 -9.67 8.34
C ASN A 335 -7.66 -9.31 7.96
N ILE A 336 -6.65 -9.98 8.53
CA ILE A 336 -5.25 -9.84 8.13
C ILE A 336 -5.12 -10.22 6.64
N LYS A 337 -4.91 -9.22 5.78
CA LYS A 337 -4.74 -9.43 4.34
C LYS A 337 -3.36 -10.01 4.08
N ILE A 338 -3.33 -11.20 3.48
CA ILE A 338 -2.08 -11.87 3.14
C ILE A 338 -1.73 -11.45 1.71
N LYS A 339 -0.85 -10.45 1.57
CA LYS A 339 -0.61 -9.79 0.27
C LYS A 339 0.26 -10.59 -0.70
N ASP A 340 0.96 -11.65 -0.30
CA ASP A 340 1.80 -12.47 -1.22
C ASP A 340 1.92 -13.93 -0.76
N LEU A 341 0.84 -14.71 -0.89
CA LEU A 341 0.79 -16.11 -0.44
C LEU A 341 1.14 -17.14 -1.51
N VAL A 342 1.57 -16.73 -2.71
CA VAL A 342 2.00 -17.70 -3.73
C VAL A 342 3.26 -18.47 -3.26
N GLY A 343 3.99 -17.96 -2.26
CA GLY A 343 5.15 -18.64 -1.67
C GLY A 343 5.00 -19.20 -0.24
N ALA A 344 4.30 -18.51 0.67
CA ALA A 344 4.43 -18.78 2.11
C ALA A 344 3.26 -19.62 2.69
N LYS A 345 3.27 -20.94 2.50
CA LYS A 345 2.29 -21.85 3.15
C LYS A 345 2.26 -21.71 4.68
N THR A 346 3.31 -21.17 5.28
CA THR A 346 3.46 -21.00 6.72
C THR A 346 3.73 -19.53 7.08
N ALA A 347 3.31 -19.12 8.27
CA ALA A 347 3.65 -17.81 8.85
C ALA A 347 4.19 -18.00 10.27
N GLN A 348 5.08 -17.10 10.69
CA GLN A 348 5.56 -17.07 12.06
C GLN A 348 4.60 -16.25 12.93
N PHE A 349 4.43 -16.72 14.15
CA PHE A 349 3.62 -16.10 15.19
C PHE A 349 4.41 -16.00 16.48
N ASP A 350 4.27 -14.87 17.14
CA ASP A 350 4.83 -14.66 18.47
C ASP A 350 3.73 -14.30 19.48
N ILE A 351 3.83 -14.86 20.67
CA ILE A 351 3.16 -14.31 21.86
C ILE A 351 4.08 -13.22 22.41
N LEU A 352 3.66 -11.97 22.24
CA LEU A 352 4.39 -10.79 22.67
C LEU A 352 3.79 -10.26 23.97
N GLN A 353 4.64 -9.87 24.91
CA GLN A 353 4.25 -9.12 26.10
C GLN A 353 4.82 -7.72 26.04
N GLU A 354 3.95 -6.72 26.17
CA GLU A 354 4.34 -5.33 26.28
C GLU A 354 4.81 -4.96 27.69
N ALA A 355 5.47 -3.81 27.82
CA ALA A 355 5.87 -3.27 29.11
C ALA A 355 4.68 -2.99 30.05
N SER A 356 3.48 -2.75 29.50
CA SER A 356 2.21 -2.61 30.24
C SER A 356 1.73 -3.94 30.84
N GLY A 357 2.24 -5.08 30.36
CA GLY A 357 1.74 -6.42 30.67
C GLY A 357 0.70 -6.94 29.68
N GLU A 358 0.22 -6.12 28.75
CA GLU A 358 -0.69 -6.55 27.66
C GLU A 358 -0.03 -7.63 26.80
N LEU A 359 -0.84 -8.61 26.38
CA LEU A 359 -0.40 -9.68 25.49
C LEU A 359 -0.93 -9.46 24.08
N LYS A 360 -0.07 -9.67 23.10
CA LYS A 360 -0.39 -9.58 21.67
C LYS A 360 0.06 -10.84 20.95
N LEU A 361 -0.74 -11.28 19.99
CA LEU A 361 -0.33 -12.23 18.97
C LEU A 361 0.27 -11.45 17.80
N GLY A 362 1.60 -11.49 17.65
CA GLY A 362 2.30 -10.93 16.50
C GLY A 362 2.32 -11.92 15.34
N VAL A 363 1.97 -11.47 14.14
CA VAL A 363 1.97 -12.27 12.90
C VAL A 363 3.04 -11.72 11.96
N TYR A 364 3.94 -12.58 11.51
CA TYR A 364 5.09 -12.24 10.67
C TYR A 364 5.01 -12.97 9.33
N TYR A 365 5.17 -12.23 8.24
CA TYR A 365 5.24 -12.80 6.90
C TYR A 365 6.66 -13.21 6.48
N ALA A 366 7.68 -12.64 7.11
CA ALA A 366 9.08 -12.99 6.87
C ALA A 366 9.73 -13.42 8.19
N LYS A 367 10.52 -14.50 8.15
CA LYS A 367 11.17 -15.11 9.31
C LYS A 367 12.15 -14.16 10.02
N ASP A 368 12.75 -13.23 9.27
CA ASP A 368 13.78 -12.31 9.77
C ASP A 368 13.23 -10.90 10.08
N ASP A 369 11.91 -10.71 10.09
CA ASP A 369 11.32 -9.40 10.39
C ASP A 369 11.39 -9.09 11.89
N ILE A 370 11.73 -7.85 12.24
CA ILE A 370 11.93 -7.42 13.62
C ILE A 370 10.64 -6.97 14.31
N LEU A 371 9.62 -6.71 13.51
CA LEU A 371 8.28 -6.33 13.94
C LEU A 371 7.29 -7.30 13.33
N PRO A 372 6.21 -7.65 14.05
CA PRO A 372 5.09 -8.31 13.42
C PRO A 372 4.52 -7.42 12.30
N SER A 373 4.11 -8.05 11.21
CA SER A 373 3.35 -7.40 10.15
C SER A 373 1.96 -6.98 10.66
N HIS A 374 1.38 -7.77 11.56
CA HIS A 374 0.11 -7.47 12.23
C HIS A 374 0.13 -7.94 13.68
N THR A 375 -0.60 -7.25 14.55
CA THR A 375 -0.76 -7.62 15.96
C THR A 375 -2.23 -7.73 16.31
N ILE A 376 -2.59 -8.72 17.11
CA ILE A 376 -3.94 -8.90 17.65
C ILE A 376 -3.84 -8.97 19.17
N SER A 377 -4.66 -8.23 19.90
CA SER A 377 -4.71 -8.35 21.36
C SER A 377 -5.23 -9.73 21.76
N ILE A 378 -4.58 -10.34 22.75
CA ILE A 378 -4.95 -11.65 23.29
C ILE A 378 -4.98 -11.63 24.81
N GLU A 379 -5.77 -12.51 25.41
CA GLU A 379 -5.89 -12.63 26.87
C GLU A 379 -5.55 -14.04 27.31
N ARG A 380 -4.64 -14.22 28.27
CA ARG A 380 -4.36 -15.55 28.82
C ARG A 380 -5.53 -16.03 29.69
N ASP A 381 -6.01 -17.25 29.43
CA ASP A 381 -7.08 -17.90 30.21
C ASP A 381 -6.78 -19.38 30.45
N ASP A 382 -5.94 -19.64 31.44
CA ASP A 382 -5.57 -20.99 31.83
C ASP A 382 -6.73 -21.78 32.47
N SER A 383 -7.87 -21.14 32.81
CA SER A 383 -9.03 -21.85 33.35
C SER A 383 -9.65 -22.81 32.33
N GLN A 384 -9.53 -22.50 31.04
CA GLN A 384 -10.01 -23.33 29.93
C GLN A 384 -9.05 -24.46 29.55
N TYR A 385 -7.83 -24.46 30.09
CA TYR A 385 -6.78 -25.42 29.75
C TYR A 385 -7.25 -26.87 29.81
N LYS A 386 -7.80 -27.28 30.96
CA LYS A 386 -8.26 -28.67 31.17
C LYS A 386 -9.32 -29.10 30.16
N LYS A 387 -10.20 -28.17 29.77
CA LYS A 387 -11.27 -28.44 28.83
C LYS A 387 -10.73 -28.65 27.43
N VAL A 388 -9.81 -27.80 26.98
CA VAL A 388 -9.12 -27.95 25.68
C VAL A 388 -8.34 -29.26 25.62
N THR A 389 -7.53 -29.56 26.64
CA THR A 389 -6.71 -30.79 26.64
C THR A 389 -7.53 -32.07 26.70
N THR A 390 -8.69 -32.05 27.37
CA THR A 390 -9.60 -33.22 27.42
C THR A 390 -10.18 -33.53 26.04
N LEU A 391 -10.60 -32.49 25.30
CA LEU A 391 -11.10 -32.65 23.95
C LEU A 391 -10.00 -33.09 22.98
N LEU A 392 -8.78 -32.55 23.09
CA LEU A 392 -7.63 -33.00 22.29
C LEU A 392 -7.32 -34.49 22.53
N ALA A 393 -7.23 -34.91 23.80
CA ALA A 393 -6.97 -36.31 24.14
C ALA A 393 -8.08 -37.27 23.64
N SER A 394 -9.32 -36.79 23.51
CA SER A 394 -10.42 -37.59 22.94
C SER A 394 -10.25 -37.83 21.43
N LEU A 395 -9.62 -36.90 20.71
CA LEU A 395 -9.30 -37.08 19.29
C LEU A 395 -8.22 -38.15 19.09
N ASP A 396 -7.19 -38.16 19.93
CA ASP A 396 -6.09 -39.13 19.82
C ASP A 396 -6.55 -40.57 20.10
N LYS A 397 -7.39 -40.76 21.14
CA LYS A 397 -7.99 -42.08 21.44
C LYS A 397 -8.89 -42.61 20.33
N ASN A 398 -9.60 -41.71 19.64
CA ASN A 398 -10.44 -42.08 18.51
C ASN A 398 -9.61 -42.41 17.26
N ARG A 399 -8.43 -41.80 17.11
CA ARG A 399 -7.48 -42.15 16.04
C ARG A 399 -6.87 -43.53 16.26
N GLU A 400 -6.47 -43.86 17.48
CA GLU A 400 -5.93 -45.18 17.84
C GLU A 400 -6.94 -46.32 17.68
N THR A 401 -8.23 -46.06 17.93
CA THR A 401 -9.30 -47.06 17.71
C THR A 401 -9.75 -47.18 16.24
N SER A 402 -9.52 -46.15 15.42
CA SER A 402 -9.83 -46.17 13.98
C SER A 402 -8.74 -46.78 13.08
N GLY A 403 -7.65 -47.29 13.66
CA GLY A 403 -6.51 -47.88 12.94
C GLY A 403 -6.77 -49.21 12.19
N SER A 404 -8.03 -49.58 11.92
CA SER A 404 -8.39 -50.82 11.23
C SER A 404 -9.50 -50.67 10.18
N GLU A 405 -9.68 -49.49 9.58
CA GLU A 405 -10.50 -49.36 8.36
C GLU A 405 -9.73 -48.64 7.25
N GLU A 406 -9.75 -49.24 6.06
CA GLU A 406 -9.10 -48.75 4.83
C GLU A 406 -9.45 -47.28 4.52
N PRO A 407 -8.57 -46.54 3.82
CA PRO A 407 -8.82 -45.14 3.52
C PRO A 407 -10.04 -45.01 2.60
N VAL A 408 -11.16 -44.59 3.19
CA VAL A 408 -12.30 -44.08 2.44
C VAL A 408 -11.77 -42.92 1.60
N LYS A 409 -11.93 -43.05 0.28
CA LYS A 409 -11.57 -42.02 -0.70
C LYS A 409 -12.08 -40.67 -0.21
N LYS A 410 -11.18 -39.68 -0.16
CA LYS A 410 -11.51 -38.26 -0.04
C LYS A 410 -12.37 -37.88 -1.24
N ASP A 411 -13.69 -38.06 -1.13
CA ASP A 411 -14.62 -37.44 -2.05
C ASP A 411 -14.70 -35.94 -1.70
N ASP A 412 -14.20 -35.14 -2.66
CA ASP A 412 -14.45 -33.73 -2.95
C ASP A 412 -15.56 -33.01 -2.15
N PHE A 413 -15.34 -32.80 -0.85
CA PHE A 413 -16.12 -31.84 -0.05
C PHE A 413 -15.70 -30.38 -0.28
N PHE A 414 -14.66 -30.15 -1.11
CA PHE A 414 -14.24 -28.84 -1.58
C PHE A 414 -14.63 -28.66 -3.06
N LYS A 415 -15.93 -28.66 -3.36
CA LYS A 415 -16.38 -27.97 -4.58
C LYS A 415 -16.36 -26.48 -4.32
N SER A 416 -15.42 -25.85 -5.00
CA SER A 416 -15.20 -24.43 -5.11
C SER A 416 -16.44 -23.73 -5.67
N ASP A 417 -17.22 -23.10 -4.80
CA ASP A 417 -17.98 -21.90 -5.13
C ASP A 417 -17.39 -20.76 -4.28
N PHE A 418 -16.20 -20.32 -4.70
CA PHE A 418 -15.54 -19.12 -4.20
C PHE A 418 -15.91 -17.98 -5.14
N ASP A 419 -16.99 -17.28 -4.81
CA ASP A 419 -17.19 -15.92 -5.30
C ASP A 419 -16.45 -14.98 -4.34
N ASP A 420 -15.44 -14.32 -4.91
CA ASP A 420 -14.75 -13.18 -4.32
C ASP A 420 -15.72 -12.00 -4.19
N GLU A 421 -16.20 -11.75 -2.97
CA GLU A 421 -16.54 -10.39 -2.55
C GLU A 421 -15.97 -10.13 -1.15
N TYR A 422 -15.26 -8.99 -1.05
CA TYR A 422 -14.75 -8.22 0.10
C TYR A 422 -13.23 -8.17 0.32
#